data_AF-A0A355F127-F1
#
_entry.id   AF-A0A355F127-F1
#
_cell.length_a   1.000
_cell.length_b   1.000
_cell.length_c   1.000
_cell.angle_alpha   90.00
_cell.angle_beta   90.00
_cell.angle_gamma   90.00
#
_symmetry.space_group_name_H-M   'P 1'
#
loop_
_entity.id
_entity.type
_entity.pdbx_description
1 polymer ?
#
loop_
_entity_poly.entity_id
_entity_poly.type
_entity_poly.pdbx_seq_one_letter_code
_entity_poly.pdbx_strand_id
1 'polypeptide(L)'
;MLPAGDTLVTDKPGPKKLALAGRRAAVVPAAERVREEVGPAGLPLVLTPAVAGLDPLAWAAESRAGLEERLLRHGALLFRGFGLPGIEGLQAFVRAVCGDLLEYKERSSPRSELGDRVYTSTDYPAEQPIFPHNEHSYARRFPLKLFFSCVTAPATGGETPVGDTR
;
A
#
# COMPACT_ATOMS: atom_id res chain seq x y z
N MET A 1 -0.96 -38.60 85.96
CA MET A 1 -0.02 -38.31 84.87
C MET A 1 -0.63 -38.84 83.59
N LEU A 2 -1.41 -38.01 82.89
CA LEU A 2 -2.07 -38.31 81.61
C LEU A 2 -1.30 -37.53 80.52
N PRO A 3 -1.00 -38.11 79.34
CA PRO A 3 -0.39 -37.35 78.26
C PRO A 3 -1.44 -36.59 77.42
N ALA A 4 -0.97 -35.53 76.78
CA ALA A 4 -1.69 -34.52 76.03
C ALA A 4 -2.40 -35.06 74.78
N GLY A 5 -3.53 -34.44 74.42
CA GLY A 5 -4.23 -34.67 73.16
C GLY A 5 -3.59 -33.85 72.04
N ASP A 6 -3.17 -34.53 70.97
CA ASP A 6 -2.76 -33.91 69.71
C ASP A 6 -4.00 -33.45 68.95
N THR A 7 -4.07 -32.15 68.67
CA THR A 7 -5.10 -31.56 67.80
C THR A 7 -4.57 -31.54 66.37
N LEU A 8 -5.09 -32.42 65.51
CA LEU A 8 -4.81 -32.42 64.07
C LEU A 8 -5.46 -31.18 63.42
N VAL A 9 -4.66 -30.15 63.15
CA VAL A 9 -5.03 -29.04 62.27
C VAL A 9 -5.02 -29.56 60.82
N THR A 10 -6.19 -29.59 60.18
CA THR A 10 -6.30 -29.86 58.75
C THR A 10 -6.16 -28.54 58.00
N ASP A 11 -5.04 -28.36 57.30
CA ASP A 11 -4.82 -27.23 56.39
C ASP A 11 -5.69 -27.40 55.14
N LYS A 12 -6.64 -26.49 54.91
CA LYS A 12 -7.44 -26.46 53.69
C LYS A 12 -6.70 -25.63 52.65
N PRO A 13 -6.33 -26.17 51.48
CA PRO A 13 -5.65 -25.40 50.45
C PRO A 13 -6.58 -24.29 49.93
N GLY A 14 -6.12 -23.04 50.03
CA GLY A 14 -6.78 -21.87 49.46
C GLY A 14 -6.85 -21.92 47.92
N PRO A 15 -7.74 -21.14 47.30
CA PRO A 15 -7.97 -21.22 45.86
C PRO A 15 -6.72 -20.81 45.08
N LYS A 16 -6.25 -21.69 44.19
CA LYS A 16 -5.16 -21.38 43.25
C LYS A 16 -5.63 -20.30 42.29
N LYS A 17 -4.98 -19.14 42.30
CA LYS A 17 -5.20 -18.08 41.29
C LYS A 17 -4.77 -18.60 39.92
N LEU A 18 -5.73 -18.81 39.03
CA LEU A 18 -5.46 -19.12 37.64
C LEU A 18 -4.97 -17.84 36.95
N ALA A 19 -3.69 -17.81 36.57
CA ALA A 19 -3.13 -16.71 35.81
C ALA A 19 -3.83 -16.63 34.44
N LEU A 20 -4.45 -15.48 34.15
CA LEU A 20 -5.04 -15.21 32.84
C LEU A 20 -3.89 -15.06 31.84
N ALA A 21 -3.62 -16.11 31.08
CA ALA A 21 -2.69 -16.04 29.95
C ALA A 21 -3.22 -15.00 28.96
N GLY A 22 -2.56 -13.85 28.88
CA GLY A 22 -2.91 -12.80 27.94
C GLY A 22 -2.93 -13.37 26.53
N ARG A 23 -4.08 -13.34 25.87
CA ARG A 23 -4.19 -13.69 24.45
C ARG A 23 -3.33 -12.69 23.66
N ARG A 24 -2.17 -13.12 23.17
CA ARG A 24 -1.45 -12.37 22.13
C ARG A 24 -2.37 -12.31 20.91
N ALA A 25 -2.76 -11.10 20.51
CA ALA A 25 -3.42 -10.91 19.24
C ALA A 25 -2.49 -11.44 18.14
N ALA A 26 -2.99 -12.31 17.27
CA ALA A 26 -2.22 -12.78 16.14
C ALA A 26 -1.90 -11.58 15.24
N VAL A 27 -0.61 -11.40 14.90
CA VAL A 27 -0.20 -10.39 13.92
C VAL A 27 -0.64 -10.91 12.55
N VAL A 28 -1.62 -10.24 11.94
CA VAL A 28 -2.07 -10.58 10.58
C VAL A 28 -0.93 -10.29 9.60
N PRO A 29 -0.51 -11.25 8.74
CA PRO A 29 0.51 -11.02 7.73
C PRO A 29 0.16 -9.85 6.80
N ALA A 30 1.15 -9.09 6.33
CA ALA A 30 0.90 -7.90 5.50
C ALA A 30 0.09 -8.18 4.22
N ALA A 31 0.28 -9.36 3.61
CA ALA A 31 -0.48 -9.80 2.45
C ALA A 31 -1.98 -9.96 2.74
N GLU A 32 -2.35 -10.38 3.96
CA GLU A 32 -3.74 -10.59 4.38
C GLU A 32 -4.43 -9.28 4.81
N ARG A 33 -3.68 -8.17 4.91
CA ARG A 33 -4.23 -6.85 5.27
C ARG A 33 -4.84 -6.12 4.07
N VAL A 34 -4.76 -6.70 2.87
CA VAL A 34 -5.39 -6.19 1.64
C VAL A 34 -6.20 -7.27 0.94
N ARG A 35 -7.28 -6.86 0.27
CA ARG A 35 -7.99 -7.66 -0.72
C ARG A 35 -7.40 -7.40 -2.09
N GLU A 36 -7.30 -8.45 -2.89
CA GLU A 36 -6.78 -8.40 -4.26
C GLU A 36 -7.89 -8.76 -5.25
N GLU A 37 -8.01 -7.97 -6.32
CA GLU A 37 -8.92 -8.21 -7.43
C GLU A 37 -8.18 -7.99 -8.74
N VAL A 38 -8.21 -8.97 -9.65
CA VAL A 38 -7.53 -8.86 -10.95
C VAL A 38 -8.47 -8.21 -11.95
N GLY A 39 -8.02 -7.13 -12.58
CA GLY A 39 -8.77 -6.43 -13.61
C GLY A 39 -9.01 -7.27 -14.88
N PRO A 40 -9.91 -6.80 -15.75
CA PRO A 40 -10.14 -7.42 -17.05
C PRO A 40 -8.84 -7.59 -17.84
N ALA A 41 -8.70 -8.71 -18.55
CA ALA A 41 -7.46 -9.07 -19.28
C ALA A 41 -6.20 -9.23 -18.41
N GLY A 42 -6.32 -9.31 -17.08
CA GLY A 42 -5.21 -9.63 -16.17
C GLY A 42 -4.52 -8.43 -15.53
N LEU A 43 -4.91 -7.19 -15.87
CA LEU A 43 -4.38 -5.95 -15.34
C LEU A 43 -5.48 -4.88 -15.15
N PRO A 44 -5.32 -3.93 -14.20
CA PRO A 44 -4.35 -3.95 -13.11
C PRO A 44 -4.74 -4.95 -12.01
N LEU A 45 -3.79 -5.30 -11.13
CA LEU A 45 -4.15 -5.87 -9.82
C LEU A 45 -4.63 -4.74 -8.91
N VAL A 46 -5.90 -4.78 -8.51
CA VAL A 46 -6.51 -3.83 -7.59
C VAL A 46 -6.28 -4.31 -6.16
N LEU A 47 -5.66 -3.45 -5.35
CA LEU A 47 -5.42 -3.67 -3.93
C LEU A 47 -6.34 -2.74 -3.12
N THR A 48 -7.05 -3.28 -2.14
CA THR A 48 -7.93 -2.52 -1.24
C THR A 48 -7.68 -2.90 0.21
N PRO A 49 -7.63 -1.95 1.18
CA PRO A 49 -7.49 -2.30 2.60
C PRO A 49 -8.57 -3.30 3.07
N ALA A 50 -8.13 -4.38 3.71
CA ALA A 50 -8.99 -5.42 4.28
C ALA A 50 -9.23 -5.25 5.78
N VAL A 51 -8.37 -4.45 6.45
CA VAL A 51 -8.42 -4.18 7.89
C VAL A 51 -8.66 -2.70 8.15
N ALA A 52 -9.51 -2.41 9.14
CA ALA A 52 -9.77 -1.03 9.55
C ALA A 52 -8.51 -0.40 10.19
N GLY A 53 -8.26 0.88 9.89
CA GLY A 53 -7.12 1.60 10.44
C GLY A 53 -5.75 1.14 9.90
N LEU A 54 -5.72 0.50 8.73
CA LEU A 54 -4.45 0.18 8.06
C LEU A 54 -3.64 1.45 7.83
N ASP A 55 -2.40 1.49 8.36
CA ASP A 55 -1.43 2.51 7.97
C ASP A 55 -0.88 2.16 6.58
N PRO A 56 -1.19 2.96 5.54
CA PRO A 56 -0.79 2.66 4.17
C PRO A 56 0.74 2.70 3.99
N LEU A 57 1.45 3.56 4.72
CA LEU A 57 2.90 3.75 4.57
C LEU A 57 3.67 2.62 5.23
N ALA A 58 3.30 2.27 6.47
CA ALA A 58 3.91 1.15 7.17
C ALA A 58 3.66 -0.17 6.42
N TRP A 59 2.44 -0.39 5.93
CA TRP A 59 2.10 -1.57 5.15
C TRP A 59 2.87 -1.64 3.82
N ALA A 60 2.99 -0.52 3.09
CA ALA A 60 3.70 -0.47 1.82
C ALA A 60 5.20 -0.78 2.01
N ALA A 61 5.82 -0.24 3.05
CA ALA A 61 7.21 -0.50 3.38
C ALA A 61 7.45 -1.98 3.75
N GLU A 62 6.56 -2.57 4.56
CA GLU A 62 6.62 -4.01 4.91
C GLU A 62 6.37 -4.91 3.69
N SER A 63 5.51 -4.47 2.76
CA SER A 63 5.08 -5.26 1.60
C SER A 63 5.95 -5.08 0.37
N ARG A 64 7.06 -4.32 0.44
CA ARG A 64 7.83 -3.86 -0.72
C ARG A 64 8.19 -4.96 -1.72
N ALA A 65 8.75 -6.06 -1.24
CA ALA A 65 9.14 -7.19 -2.09
C ALA A 65 7.92 -7.87 -2.74
N GLY A 66 6.82 -8.02 -1.99
CA GLY A 66 5.58 -8.58 -2.51
C GLY A 66 4.89 -7.67 -3.52
N LEU A 67 4.98 -6.34 -3.34
CA LEU A 67 4.51 -5.37 -4.32
C LEU A 67 5.32 -5.43 -5.62
N GLU A 68 6.64 -5.60 -5.53
CA GLU A 68 7.49 -5.79 -6.71
C GLU A 68 7.09 -7.06 -7.48
N GLU A 69 6.91 -8.19 -6.79
CA GLU A 69 6.51 -9.45 -7.43
C GLU A 69 5.14 -9.33 -8.11
N ARG A 70 4.17 -8.72 -7.43
CA ARG A 70 2.83 -8.46 -7.98
C ARG A 70 2.91 -7.55 -9.20
N LEU A 71 3.73 -6.50 -9.15
CA LEU A 71 3.90 -5.58 -10.27
C LEU A 71 4.52 -6.29 -11.48
N LEU A 72 5.56 -7.10 -11.28
CA LEU A 72 6.20 -7.88 -12.35
C LEU A 72 5.22 -8.88 -12.99
N ARG A 73 4.33 -9.48 -12.18
CA ARG A 73 3.31 -10.41 -12.66
C ARG A 73 2.22 -9.70 -13.46
N HIS A 74 1.59 -8.68 -12.88
CA HIS A 74 0.37 -8.05 -13.40
C HIS A 74 0.61 -6.84 -14.31
N GLY A 75 1.83 -6.30 -14.38
CA GLY A 75 2.17 -5.13 -15.18
C GLY A 75 1.72 -3.80 -14.59
N ALA A 76 0.58 -3.76 -13.87
CA ALA A 76 0.07 -2.57 -13.19
C ALA A 76 -0.60 -2.92 -11.86
N LEU A 77 -0.44 -2.04 -10.87
CA LEU A 77 -1.11 -2.11 -9.56
C LEU A 77 -2.00 -0.87 -9.35
N LEU A 78 -3.22 -1.06 -8.86
CA LEU A 78 -4.11 0.02 -8.46
C LEU A 78 -4.38 -0.04 -6.96
N PHE A 79 -3.91 0.98 -6.23
CA PHE A 79 -4.16 1.12 -4.79
C PHE A 79 -5.45 1.91 -4.55
N ARG A 80 -6.53 1.23 -4.16
CA ARG A 80 -7.85 1.84 -3.96
C ARG A 80 -8.23 1.88 -2.48
N GLY A 81 -8.69 3.05 -2.01
CA GLY A 81 -9.22 3.19 -0.65
C GLY A 81 -8.15 3.28 0.46
N PHE A 82 -6.89 3.57 0.14
CA PHE A 82 -5.81 3.71 1.13
C PHE A 82 -5.80 5.07 1.86
N GLY A 83 -6.63 6.03 1.45
CA GLY A 83 -6.78 7.31 2.16
C GLY A 83 -5.54 8.19 2.16
N LEU A 84 -4.71 8.14 1.11
CA LEU A 84 -3.52 8.99 1.00
C LEU A 84 -3.91 10.47 0.81
N PRO A 85 -3.48 11.39 1.68
CA PRO A 85 -3.84 12.80 1.57
C PRO A 85 -2.95 13.52 0.56
N GLY A 86 -3.56 14.14 -0.46
CA GLY A 86 -2.90 15.12 -1.31
C GLY A 86 -1.63 14.63 -2.00
N ILE A 87 -0.69 15.57 -2.21
CA ILE A 87 0.58 15.32 -2.88
C ILE A 87 1.58 14.68 -1.92
N GLU A 88 1.57 15.10 -0.66
CA GLU A 88 2.47 14.65 0.39
C GLU A 88 2.26 13.16 0.70
N GLY A 89 1.00 12.72 0.75
CA GLY A 89 0.63 11.32 0.92
C GLY A 89 1.10 10.46 -0.25
N LEU A 90 0.98 10.96 -1.48
CA LEU A 90 1.53 10.28 -2.67
C LEU A 90 3.04 10.12 -2.57
N GLN A 91 3.77 11.20 -2.26
CA GLN A 91 5.23 11.18 -2.16
C GLN A 91 5.71 10.18 -1.09
N ALA A 92 5.10 10.22 0.10
CA ALA A 92 5.42 9.29 1.17
C ALA A 92 5.16 7.84 0.77
N PHE A 93 4.04 7.59 0.07
CA PHE A 93 3.70 6.25 -0.39
C PHE A 93 4.67 5.74 -1.48
N VAL A 94 5.00 6.58 -2.46
CA VAL A 94 6.00 6.23 -3.50
C VAL A 94 7.35 5.91 -2.86
N ARG A 95 7.78 6.69 -1.85
CA ARG A 95 9.01 6.42 -1.09
C ARG A 95 8.96 5.07 -0.36
N ALA A 96 7.83 4.75 0.27
CA ALA A 96 7.63 3.46 0.94
C ALA A 96 7.68 2.27 -0.03
N VAL A 97 7.14 2.42 -1.25
CA VAL A 97 7.11 1.34 -2.26
C VAL A 97 8.42 1.25 -3.04
N CYS A 98 9.02 2.36 -3.46
CA CYS A 98 10.10 2.36 -4.46
C CYS A 98 11.38 3.08 -4.02
N GLY A 99 11.41 3.70 -2.85
CA GLY A 99 12.54 4.53 -2.42
C GLY A 99 12.51 5.90 -3.10
N ASP A 100 13.67 6.50 -3.33
CA ASP A 100 13.72 7.89 -3.81
C ASP A 100 13.11 8.09 -5.20
N LEU A 101 12.35 9.17 -5.37
CA LEU A 101 11.75 9.57 -6.64
C LEU A 101 12.84 9.99 -7.63
N LEU A 102 12.72 9.61 -8.90
CA LEU A 102 13.66 10.04 -9.93
C LEU A 102 13.48 11.53 -10.24
N GLU A 103 14.60 12.21 -10.52
CA GLU A 103 14.59 13.59 -11.00
C GLU A 103 14.18 13.63 -12.48
N TYR A 104 13.23 14.51 -12.82
CA TYR A 104 12.65 14.61 -14.17
C TYR A 104 13.53 15.48 -15.09
N LYS A 105 14.46 14.85 -15.82
CA LYS A 105 15.52 15.56 -16.59
C LYS A 105 15.22 15.80 -18.08
N GLU A 106 14.50 14.90 -18.74
CA GLU A 106 14.31 14.91 -20.21
C GLU A 106 12.82 15.07 -20.55
N ARG A 107 12.28 16.30 -20.42
CA ARG A 107 10.84 16.57 -20.64
C ARG A 107 10.48 16.46 -22.12
N SER A 108 9.57 15.57 -22.47
CA SER A 108 8.99 15.45 -23.81
C SER A 108 7.69 16.25 -24.00
N SER A 109 6.98 16.53 -22.90
CA SER A 109 5.72 17.28 -22.89
C SER A 109 5.69 18.31 -21.74
N PRO A 110 4.95 19.42 -21.89
CA PRO A 110 4.77 20.37 -20.81
C PRO A 110 4.02 19.72 -19.64
N ARG A 111 4.56 19.92 -18.44
CA ARG A 111 3.99 19.49 -17.15
C ARG A 111 4.34 20.54 -16.11
N SER A 112 3.40 20.82 -15.23
CA SER A 112 3.58 21.73 -14.10
C SER A 112 4.14 20.96 -12.90
N GLU A 113 5.22 21.45 -12.29
CA GLU A 113 5.76 20.87 -11.06
C GLU A 113 4.92 21.31 -9.86
N LEU A 114 4.46 20.33 -9.09
CA LEU A 114 3.63 20.55 -7.91
C LEU A 114 4.42 20.43 -6.60
N GLY A 115 5.71 20.05 -6.68
CA GLY A 115 6.63 19.94 -5.55
C GLY A 115 7.30 18.56 -5.44
N ASP A 116 8.56 18.53 -4.96
CA ASP A 116 9.38 17.33 -4.72
C ASP A 116 9.24 16.23 -5.79
N ARG A 117 9.45 16.58 -7.06
CA ARG A 117 9.42 15.64 -8.20
C ARG A 117 8.04 15.02 -8.47
N VAL A 118 6.98 15.66 -7.99
CA VAL A 118 5.60 15.40 -8.42
C VAL A 118 5.20 16.44 -9.45
N TYR A 119 4.63 15.97 -10.56
CA TYR A 119 4.23 16.80 -11.69
C TYR A 119 2.76 16.52 -12.02
N THR A 120 2.10 17.48 -12.66
CA THR A 120 0.83 17.20 -13.35
C THR A 120 1.05 16.14 -14.44
N SER A 121 -0.05 15.51 -14.88
CA SER A 121 -0.04 14.82 -16.16
C SER A 121 0.30 15.80 -17.29
N THR A 122 0.46 15.31 -18.52
CA THR A 122 0.66 16.20 -19.68
C THR A 122 -0.42 17.28 -19.73
N ASP A 123 0.01 18.54 -19.78
CA ASP A 123 -0.89 19.68 -19.95
C ASP A 123 -1.41 19.65 -21.41
N TYR A 124 -2.63 19.13 -21.60
CA TYR A 124 -3.25 18.87 -22.91
C TYR A 124 -4.74 19.28 -22.87
N PRO A 125 -5.36 19.66 -24.00
CA PRO A 125 -6.79 19.97 -24.04
C PRO A 125 -7.63 18.77 -23.58
N ALA A 126 -8.60 19.01 -22.70
CA ALA A 126 -9.37 17.96 -22.03
C ALA A 126 -10.24 17.12 -23.01
N GLU A 127 -10.61 17.72 -24.15
CA GLU A 127 -11.39 17.09 -25.21
C GLU A 127 -10.57 16.22 -26.17
N GLN A 128 -9.24 16.27 -26.09
CA GLN A 128 -8.37 15.52 -27.00
C GLN A 128 -7.81 14.26 -26.34
N PRO A 129 -7.84 13.10 -27.04
CA PRO A 129 -7.26 11.87 -26.50
C PRO A 129 -5.74 11.94 -26.55
N ILE A 130 -5.10 11.42 -25.51
CA ILE A 130 -3.67 11.10 -25.52
C ILE A 130 -3.53 9.66 -26.02
N PHE A 131 -2.87 9.47 -27.15
CA PHE A 131 -2.67 8.14 -27.74
C PHE A 131 -1.77 7.26 -26.87
N PRO A 132 -1.94 5.92 -26.91
CA PRO A 132 -1.07 4.99 -26.19
C PRO A 132 0.41 5.18 -26.55
N HIS A 133 1.27 5.21 -25.54
CA HIS A 133 2.71 5.35 -25.67
C HIS A 133 3.42 4.82 -24.41
N ASN A 134 4.71 4.52 -24.54
CA ASN A 134 5.58 4.32 -23.38
C ASN A 134 6.18 5.66 -22.95
N GLU A 135 6.15 5.93 -21.64
CA GLU A 135 6.74 7.14 -21.07
C GLU A 135 8.23 7.19 -21.39
N HIS A 136 8.72 8.36 -21.83
CA HIS A 136 10.13 8.59 -22.16
C HIS A 136 10.72 7.63 -23.21
N SER A 137 9.92 7.16 -24.17
CA SER A 137 10.35 6.26 -25.26
C SER A 137 11.50 6.78 -26.14
N TYR A 138 11.79 8.09 -26.10
CA TYR A 138 12.92 8.71 -26.82
C TYR A 138 14.13 9.02 -25.93
N ALA A 139 14.06 8.75 -24.63
CA ALA A 139 15.12 9.05 -23.67
C ALA A 139 16.13 7.90 -23.55
N ARG A 140 17.41 8.23 -23.31
CA ARG A 140 18.44 7.20 -23.04
C ARG A 140 18.31 6.59 -21.65
N ARG A 141 17.68 7.31 -20.73
CA ARG A 141 17.37 6.87 -19.37
C ARG A 141 15.88 7.11 -19.16
N PHE A 142 15.13 6.05 -18.95
CA PHE A 142 13.69 6.08 -18.77
C PHE A 142 13.30 5.47 -17.41
N PRO A 143 12.16 5.86 -16.83
CA PRO A 143 11.71 5.31 -15.56
C PRO A 143 11.30 3.84 -15.72
N LEU A 144 11.67 3.00 -14.74
CA LEU A 144 11.22 1.60 -14.69
C LEU A 144 9.82 1.45 -14.09
N LYS A 145 9.35 2.49 -13.38
CA LYS A 145 8.06 2.53 -12.70
C LYS A 145 7.47 3.92 -12.83
N LEU A 146 6.16 3.98 -13.05
CA LEU A 146 5.40 5.22 -13.15
C LEU A 146 4.24 5.18 -12.14
N PHE A 147 4.02 6.29 -11.45
CA PHE A 147 2.96 6.44 -10.47
C PHE A 147 1.98 7.53 -10.90
N PHE A 148 0.69 7.23 -10.78
CA PHE A 148 -0.40 8.18 -10.97
C PHE A 148 -1.18 8.33 -9.67
N SER A 149 -1.68 9.54 -9.41
CA SER A 149 -2.56 9.82 -8.28
C SER A 149 -3.73 10.68 -8.72
N CYS A 150 -4.93 10.26 -8.36
CA CYS A 150 -6.14 11.01 -8.58
C CYS A 150 -6.44 11.87 -7.35
N VAL A 151 -5.99 13.13 -7.37
CA VAL A 151 -6.30 14.09 -6.30
C VAL A 151 -7.77 14.53 -6.36
N THR A 152 -8.27 14.79 -7.57
CA THR A 152 -9.66 15.15 -7.83
C THR A 152 -10.20 14.25 -8.93
N ALA A 153 -11.23 13.47 -8.63
CA ALA A 153 -11.86 12.59 -9.61
C ALA A 153 -12.64 13.44 -10.65
N PRO A 154 -12.50 13.15 -11.96
CA PRO A 154 -13.29 13.82 -12.98
C PRO A 154 -14.76 13.41 -12.86
N ALA A 155 -15.68 14.31 -13.23
CA ALA A 155 -17.11 13.99 -13.28
C ALA A 155 -17.44 12.97 -14.38
N THR A 156 -16.74 13.06 -15.51
CA THR A 156 -16.86 12.18 -16.69
C THR A 156 -15.54 12.14 -17.45
N GLY A 157 -15.21 11.02 -18.07
CA GLY A 157 -13.94 10.86 -18.80
C GLY A 157 -12.72 10.98 -17.90
N GLY A 158 -11.58 11.45 -18.44
CA GLY A 158 -10.36 11.73 -17.67
C GLY A 158 -9.65 10.49 -17.10
N GLU A 159 -10.07 9.30 -17.53
CA GLU A 159 -9.38 8.05 -17.20
C GLU A 159 -7.98 8.02 -17.82
N THR A 160 -7.08 7.24 -17.21
CA THR A 160 -5.75 6.97 -17.75
C THR A 160 -5.69 5.50 -18.16
N PRO A 161 -6.05 5.16 -19.42
CA PRO A 161 -5.99 3.79 -19.88
C PRO A 161 -4.55 3.26 -19.80
N VAL A 162 -4.40 2.04 -19.30
CA VAL A 162 -3.14 1.31 -19.27
C VAL A 162 -3.28 0.03 -20.09
N GLY A 163 -2.24 -0.32 -20.84
CA GLY A 163 -2.20 -1.50 -21.68
C GLY A 163 -0.93 -2.31 -21.47
N ASP A 164 -1.00 -3.61 -21.73
CA ASP A 164 0.16 -4.50 -21.71
C ASP A 164 0.85 -4.53 -23.09
N THR A 165 2.18 -4.57 -23.10
CA THR A 165 3.01 -4.62 -24.32
C THR A 165 3.94 -5.85 -24.36
N ARG A 166 3.79 -6.78 -23.41
CA ARG A 166 4.51 -8.06 -23.32
C ARG A 166 3.85 -9.13 -24.19
#